data_AF-A0A950QTJ2-F1
#
_entry.id   AF-A0A950QTJ2-F1
#
_cell.length_a   1.000
_cell.length_b   1.000
_cell.length_c   1.000
_cell.angle_alpha   90.00
_cell.angle_beta   90.00
_cell.angle_gamma   90.00
#
_symmetry.space_group_name_H-M   'P 1'
#
loop_
_entity.id
_entity.type
_entity.pdbx_description
1 polymer ?
#
loop_
_entity_poly.entity_id
_entity_poly.type
_entity_poly.pdbx_seq_one_letter_code
_entity_poly.pdbx_strand_id
1 'polypeptide(L)'
;MASVLFAQETRKEIVNPSPNPADDTKPNSAKIPDVYATTGHFDRIVIFRFKYDADLLAGMQQMVQQQNIRNAVILSALGSVRGYQIHQVSNRTFPSRDTFVANPTAPADIIGMNGYIIDGRIHAHMTMANPDKAFGGHLESGTKVFTFAVITVGVLNDGVDISRIDDKTYR
;
A
#
# COMPACT_ATOMS: atom_id res chain seq x y z
N MET A 1 23.16 5.04 -34.03
CA MET A 1 23.20 4.40 -32.69
C MET A 1 22.33 5.24 -31.76
N ALA A 2 21.06 4.90 -31.64
CA ALA A 2 20.18 5.55 -30.65
C ALA A 2 20.52 4.95 -29.28
N SER A 3 21.00 5.79 -28.36
CA SER A 3 21.19 5.45 -26.96
C SER A 3 19.83 5.14 -26.35
N VAL A 4 19.55 3.85 -26.15
CA VAL A 4 18.41 3.42 -25.34
C VAL A 4 18.77 3.78 -23.90
N LEU A 5 18.22 4.89 -23.40
CA LEU A 5 18.23 5.22 -21.99
C LEU A 5 17.42 4.14 -21.26
N PHE A 6 18.11 3.15 -20.68
CA PHE A 6 17.49 2.25 -19.73
C PHE A 6 16.93 3.10 -18.59
N ALA A 7 15.63 2.98 -18.33
CA ALA A 7 15.01 3.71 -17.25
C ALA A 7 15.62 3.23 -15.92
N GLN A 8 16.44 4.09 -15.33
CA GLN A 8 17.26 3.82 -14.16
C GLN A 8 16.41 3.86 -12.88
N GLU A 9 16.83 3.13 -11.85
CA GLU A 9 16.26 3.29 -10.51
C GLU A 9 16.36 4.74 -10.04
N THR A 10 15.27 5.26 -9.49
CA THR A 10 15.22 6.59 -8.90
C THR A 10 14.88 6.49 -7.42
N ARG A 11 15.43 7.43 -6.64
CA ARG A 11 15.13 7.61 -5.23
C ARG A 11 14.88 9.09 -4.95
N LYS A 12 13.77 9.40 -4.28
CA LYS A 12 13.40 10.76 -3.90
C LYS A 12 12.81 10.78 -2.50
N GLU A 13 13.28 11.69 -1.65
CA GLU A 13 12.64 11.97 -0.36
C GLU A 13 11.64 13.11 -0.50
N ILE A 14 10.49 12.97 0.16
CA ILE A 14 9.41 13.96 0.22
C ILE A 14 9.00 14.15 1.68
N VAL A 15 8.77 15.39 2.10
CA VAL A 15 8.16 15.68 3.41
C VAL A 15 6.65 15.48 3.28
N ASN A 16 6.08 14.69 4.18
CA ASN A 16 4.66 14.37 4.26
C ASN A 16 4.08 14.96 5.56
N PRO A 17 3.76 16.26 5.61
CA PRO A 17 3.18 16.89 6.79
C PRO A 17 1.72 16.49 7.00
N SER A 18 1.22 16.64 8.21
CA SER A 18 -0.23 16.55 8.47
C SER A 18 -0.96 17.71 7.76
N PRO A 19 -2.24 17.55 7.36
CA PRO A 19 -3.00 18.61 6.69
C PRO A 19 -3.03 19.93 7.48
N ASN A 20 -3.06 19.83 8.80
CA ASN A 20 -2.83 20.95 9.71
C ASN A 20 -1.44 20.78 10.37
N PRO A 21 -0.48 21.68 10.14
CA PRO A 21 0.87 21.57 10.71
C PRO A 21 0.92 21.52 12.24
N ALA A 22 -0.08 22.05 12.95
CA ALA A 22 -0.15 21.94 14.41
C ALA A 22 -0.34 20.48 14.87
N ASP A 23 -0.92 19.62 14.03
CA ASP A 23 -1.05 18.20 14.32
C ASP A 23 0.30 17.46 14.27
N ASP A 24 1.36 18.03 13.71
CA ASP A 24 2.70 17.42 13.73
C ASP A 24 3.46 17.73 15.03
N THR A 25 3.05 18.74 15.79
CA THR A 25 3.70 19.12 17.05
C THR A 25 2.91 18.72 18.29
N LYS A 26 1.63 18.33 18.13
CA LYS A 26 0.79 17.97 19.28
C LYS A 26 1.29 16.70 19.99
N PRO A 27 1.23 16.69 21.33
CA PRO A 27 1.44 15.46 22.12
C PRO A 27 0.23 14.53 21.96
N ASN A 28 0.35 13.32 22.50
CA ASN A 28 -0.78 12.40 22.59
C ASN A 28 -1.88 12.99 23.50
N SER A 29 -3.13 12.70 23.14
CA SER A 29 -4.32 13.07 23.88
C SER A 29 -4.69 11.98 24.88
N ALA A 30 -4.88 12.35 26.15
CA ALA A 30 -5.41 11.42 27.17
C ALA A 30 -6.83 10.90 26.87
N LYS A 31 -7.52 11.46 25.85
CA LYS A 31 -8.84 11.01 25.39
C LYS A 31 -8.77 9.83 24.42
N ILE A 32 -7.61 9.59 23.82
CA ILE A 32 -7.38 8.50 22.89
C ILE A 32 -6.58 7.42 23.63
N PRO A 33 -7.10 6.20 23.76
CA PRO A 33 -6.34 5.13 24.40
C PRO A 33 -5.13 4.76 23.53
N ASP A 34 -4.05 4.30 24.16
CA ASP A 34 -2.85 3.81 23.44
C ASP A 34 -3.18 2.71 22.42
N VAL A 35 -4.20 1.91 22.71
CA VAL A 35 -4.74 0.88 21.81
C VAL A 35 -6.25 0.75 22.00
N TYR A 36 -6.96 0.48 20.91
CA TYR A 36 -8.36 0.09 20.91
C TYR A 36 -8.58 -1.09 19.97
N ALA A 37 -9.61 -1.87 20.22
CA ALA A 37 -9.99 -2.99 19.36
C ALA A 37 -11.23 -2.62 18.55
N THR A 38 -11.17 -2.86 17.24
CA THR A 38 -12.34 -2.86 16.36
C THR A 38 -12.62 -4.30 15.98
N THR A 39 -13.78 -4.83 16.38
CA THR A 39 -14.17 -6.21 16.05
C THR A 39 -15.04 -6.20 14.79
N GLY A 40 -14.78 -7.13 13.90
CA GLY A 40 -15.56 -7.34 12.68
C GLY A 40 -15.46 -8.78 12.20
N HIS A 41 -16.29 -9.11 11.21
CA HIS A 41 -16.31 -10.38 10.51
C HIS A 41 -16.11 -10.14 9.01
N PHE A 42 -15.64 -11.16 8.29
CA PHE A 42 -15.68 -11.11 6.84
C PHE A 42 -17.09 -11.41 6.35
N ASP A 43 -17.66 -10.48 5.60
CA ASP A 43 -18.89 -10.69 4.85
C ASP A 43 -18.63 -11.64 3.66
N ARG A 44 -17.53 -11.42 2.95
CA ARG A 44 -17.09 -12.26 1.83
C ARG A 44 -15.60 -12.13 1.54
N ILE A 45 -15.08 -13.10 0.78
CA ILE A 45 -13.72 -13.09 0.24
C ILE A 45 -13.78 -12.78 -1.25
N VAL A 46 -12.87 -11.94 -1.73
CA VAL A 46 -12.73 -11.61 -3.15
C VAL A 46 -11.29 -11.80 -3.58
N ILE A 47 -11.11 -12.44 -4.75
CA ILE A 47 -9.79 -12.75 -5.30
C ILE A 47 -9.60 -11.95 -6.58
N PHE A 48 -8.63 -11.03 -6.56
CA PHE A 48 -8.24 -10.24 -7.71
C PHE A 48 -7.11 -10.96 -8.44
N ARG A 49 -7.34 -11.35 -9.69
CA ARG A 49 -6.29 -11.94 -10.54
C ARG A 49 -5.89 -10.95 -11.61
N PHE A 50 -4.62 -10.58 -11.61
CA PHE A 50 -4.02 -9.66 -12.56
C PHE A 50 -3.34 -10.41 -13.70
N LYS A 51 -3.43 -9.85 -14.90
CA LYS A 51 -2.69 -10.30 -16.08
C LYS A 51 -1.36 -9.55 -16.20
N TYR A 52 -0.50 -10.05 -17.08
CA TYR A 52 0.72 -9.36 -17.52
C TYR A 52 0.45 -7.88 -17.84
N ASP A 53 1.40 -7.05 -17.42
CA ASP A 53 1.49 -5.60 -17.68
C ASP A 53 0.38 -4.75 -17.07
N ALA A 54 -0.51 -5.34 -16.28
CA ALA A 54 -1.45 -4.58 -15.47
C ALA A 54 -0.72 -3.75 -14.40
N ASP A 55 -1.21 -2.55 -14.15
CA ASP A 55 -0.80 -1.76 -12.98
C ASP A 55 -1.49 -2.31 -11.73
N LEU A 56 -0.71 -2.69 -10.71
CA LEU A 56 -1.27 -3.31 -9.50
C LEU A 56 -2.23 -2.37 -8.77
N LEU A 57 -1.79 -1.15 -8.47
CA LEU A 57 -2.61 -0.21 -7.69
C LEU A 57 -3.87 0.18 -8.46
N ALA A 58 -3.74 0.53 -9.74
CA ALA A 58 -4.90 0.92 -10.55
C ALA A 58 -5.89 -0.25 -10.72
N GLY A 59 -5.39 -1.48 -10.92
CA GLY A 59 -6.26 -2.65 -11.03
C GLY A 59 -6.94 -3.02 -9.70
N MET A 60 -6.27 -2.84 -8.55
CA MET A 60 -6.91 -2.97 -7.23
C MET A 60 -8.02 -1.93 -7.06
N GLN A 61 -7.76 -0.66 -7.38
CA GLN A 61 -8.76 0.42 -7.30
C GLN A 61 -9.98 0.11 -8.18
N GLN A 62 -9.76 -0.38 -9.40
CA GLN A 62 -10.82 -0.81 -10.29
C GLN A 62 -11.67 -1.93 -9.68
N MET A 63 -11.04 -2.96 -9.10
CA MET A 63 -11.77 -4.06 -8.47
C MET A 63 -12.52 -3.61 -7.21
N VAL A 64 -11.95 -2.73 -6.40
CA VAL A 64 -12.62 -2.15 -5.23
C VAL A 64 -13.92 -1.46 -5.64
N GLN A 65 -13.88 -0.64 -6.70
CA GLN A 65 -15.08 0.03 -7.23
C GLN A 65 -16.08 -0.98 -7.81
N GLN A 66 -15.65 -1.87 -8.70
CA GLN A 66 -16.54 -2.83 -9.37
C GLN A 66 -17.22 -3.79 -8.40
N GLN A 67 -16.52 -4.15 -7.32
CA GLN A 67 -17.03 -5.05 -6.30
C GLN A 67 -17.74 -4.30 -5.17
N ASN A 68 -17.87 -2.97 -5.24
CA ASN A 68 -18.47 -2.13 -4.19
C ASN A 68 -17.87 -2.40 -2.80
N ILE A 69 -16.53 -2.49 -2.72
CA ILE A 69 -15.83 -2.78 -1.46
C ILE A 69 -15.62 -1.47 -0.72
N ARG A 70 -16.28 -1.34 0.43
CA ARG A 70 -16.08 -0.20 1.33
C ARG A 70 -14.91 -0.43 2.28
N ASN A 71 -14.99 -1.46 3.10
CA ASN A 71 -13.95 -1.80 4.08
C ASN A 71 -13.48 -3.25 3.86
N ALA A 72 -12.17 -3.49 3.83
CA ALA A 72 -11.61 -4.83 3.69
C ALA A 72 -10.18 -4.94 4.24
N VAL A 73 -9.75 -6.17 4.49
CA VAL A 73 -8.38 -6.52 4.86
C VAL A 73 -7.73 -7.27 3.70
N ILE A 74 -6.49 -6.91 3.35
CA ILE A 74 -5.69 -7.68 2.40
C ILE A 74 -5.15 -8.90 3.14
N LEU A 75 -5.56 -10.10 2.70
CA LEU A 75 -5.26 -11.36 3.36
C LEU A 75 -4.01 -12.04 2.80
N SER A 76 -3.76 -11.87 1.50
CA SER A 76 -2.58 -12.41 0.83
C SER A 76 -2.34 -11.73 -0.51
N ALA A 77 -1.08 -11.77 -0.96
CA ALA A 77 -0.74 -11.55 -2.35
C ALA A 77 0.43 -12.46 -2.77
N LEU A 78 0.40 -12.90 -4.02
CA LEU A 78 1.48 -13.64 -4.66
C LEU A 78 1.57 -13.33 -6.16
N GLY A 79 2.73 -13.57 -6.76
CA GLY A 79 2.98 -13.35 -8.19
C GLY A 79 4.30 -12.66 -8.43
N SER A 80 4.42 -11.92 -9.52
CA SER A 80 5.64 -11.17 -9.83
C SER A 80 5.38 -9.86 -10.55
N VAL A 81 6.32 -8.94 -10.41
CA VAL A 81 6.35 -7.62 -11.08
C VAL A 81 7.54 -7.53 -12.03
N ARG A 82 7.42 -6.66 -13.04
CA ARG A 82 8.49 -6.34 -14.00
C ARG A 82 9.08 -4.94 -13.81
N GLY A 83 8.51 -4.21 -12.85
CA GLY A 83 8.89 -2.88 -12.43
C GLY A 83 8.02 -2.48 -11.25
N TYR A 84 8.57 -1.70 -10.33
CA TYR A 84 7.90 -1.34 -9.09
C TYR A 84 8.11 0.13 -8.74
N GLN A 85 7.15 0.66 -7.99
CA GLN A 85 7.28 1.90 -7.25
C GLN A 85 6.71 1.69 -5.85
N ILE A 86 7.48 2.10 -4.85
CA ILE A 86 7.10 2.01 -3.44
C ILE A 86 7.63 3.23 -2.68
N HIS A 87 7.07 3.51 -1.51
CA HIS A 87 7.68 4.43 -0.55
C HIS A 87 7.80 3.86 0.86
N GLN A 88 8.74 4.41 1.65
CA GLN A 88 8.90 4.09 3.07
C GLN A 88 9.10 5.37 3.89
N VAL A 89 8.63 5.37 5.14
CA VAL A 89 8.95 6.41 6.11
C VAL A 89 10.46 6.38 6.41
N SER A 90 11.13 7.53 6.29
CA SER A 90 12.60 7.66 6.36
C SER A 90 13.11 8.39 7.61
N ASN A 91 12.23 8.86 8.50
CA ASN A 91 12.61 9.59 9.70
C ASN A 91 11.83 9.15 10.96
N ARG A 92 12.19 9.75 12.11
CA ARG A 92 11.68 9.38 13.45
C ARG A 92 10.87 10.48 14.13
N THR A 93 10.60 11.58 13.44
CA THR A 93 9.92 12.77 14.00
C THR A 93 8.89 13.29 13.02
N PHE A 94 7.89 14.01 13.49
CA PHE A 94 6.97 14.73 12.61
C PHE A 94 7.57 16.08 12.16
N PRO A 95 7.22 16.59 10.96
CA PRO A 95 6.47 15.88 9.91
C PRO A 95 7.23 14.65 9.40
N SER A 96 6.48 13.59 9.08
CA SER A 96 7.05 12.37 8.49
C SER A 96 7.71 12.69 7.15
N ARG A 97 8.74 11.93 6.80
CA ARG A 97 9.39 11.96 5.49
C ARG A 97 9.25 10.61 4.85
N ASP A 98 9.00 10.60 3.56
CA ASP A 98 8.83 9.38 2.77
C ASP A 98 9.89 9.33 1.67
N THR A 99 10.63 8.23 1.61
CA THR A 99 11.52 7.93 0.50
C THR A 99 10.78 7.09 -0.52
N PHE A 100 10.55 7.64 -1.71
CA PHE A 100 10.02 6.96 -2.87
C PHE A 100 11.17 6.31 -3.64
N VAL A 101 11.01 5.04 -3.99
CA VAL A 101 11.91 4.27 -4.85
C VAL A 101 11.11 3.74 -6.02
N ALA A 102 11.56 4.06 -7.24
CA ALA A 102 10.99 3.52 -8.46
C ALA A 102 12.07 2.82 -9.29
N ASN A 103 11.84 1.57 -9.64
CA ASN A 103 12.66 0.84 -10.59
C ASN A 103 11.74 0.24 -11.66
N PRO A 104 11.60 0.89 -12.83
CA PRO A 104 10.60 0.53 -13.83
C PRO A 104 10.96 -0.72 -14.64
N THR A 105 12.17 -1.27 -14.49
CA THR A 105 12.65 -2.41 -15.29
C THR A 105 13.11 -3.60 -14.47
N ALA A 106 13.27 -3.45 -13.15
CA ALA A 106 13.67 -4.55 -12.27
C ALA A 106 12.50 -5.50 -11.99
N PRO A 107 12.67 -6.81 -12.21
CA PRO A 107 11.71 -7.81 -11.79
C PRO A 107 11.83 -8.10 -10.29
N ALA A 108 10.72 -8.52 -9.68
CA ALA A 108 10.71 -9.06 -8.34
C ALA A 108 9.50 -9.98 -8.12
N ASP A 109 9.62 -10.95 -7.23
CA ASP A 109 8.50 -11.77 -6.79
C ASP A 109 7.75 -11.06 -5.66
N ILE A 110 6.42 -11.09 -5.71
CA ILE A 110 5.54 -10.64 -4.64
C ILE A 110 5.46 -11.78 -3.64
N ILE A 111 6.10 -11.61 -2.49
CA ILE A 111 6.15 -12.63 -1.42
C ILE A 111 5.25 -12.28 -0.23
N GLY A 112 4.63 -11.10 -0.24
CA GLY A 112 3.64 -10.71 0.75
C GLY A 112 3.00 -9.36 0.43
N MET A 113 1.76 -9.19 0.86
CA MET A 113 1.07 -7.90 0.90
C MET A 113 0.09 -7.91 2.06
N ASN A 114 0.05 -6.80 2.79
CA ASN A 114 -0.90 -6.56 3.86
C ASN A 114 -1.43 -5.13 3.75
N GLY A 115 -2.46 -4.84 4.53
CA GLY A 115 -3.08 -3.52 4.56
C GLY A 115 -4.59 -3.59 4.51
N TYR A 116 -5.20 -2.44 4.28
CA TYR A 116 -6.64 -2.25 4.38
C TYR A 116 -7.17 -1.49 3.17
N ILE A 117 -8.42 -1.79 2.83
CA ILE A 117 -9.27 -0.90 2.04
C ILE A 117 -10.15 -0.18 3.07
N ILE A 118 -10.06 1.14 3.13
CA ILE A 118 -10.70 2.02 4.13
C ILE A 118 -11.59 2.99 3.36
N ASP A 119 -12.91 2.81 3.46
CA ASP A 119 -13.90 3.59 2.70
C ASP A 119 -13.57 3.68 1.20
N GLY A 120 -13.17 2.54 0.61
CA GLY A 120 -12.77 2.41 -0.80
C GLY A 120 -11.34 2.87 -1.10
N ARG A 121 -10.62 3.51 -0.17
CA ARG A 121 -9.20 3.88 -0.33
C ARG A 121 -8.29 2.72 0.07
N ILE A 122 -7.36 2.37 -0.80
CA ILE A 122 -6.37 1.31 -0.53
C ILE A 122 -5.19 1.91 0.22
N HIS A 123 -4.82 1.31 1.35
CA HIS A 123 -3.53 1.47 2.01
C HIS A 123 -2.87 0.09 2.09
N ALA A 124 -2.02 -0.23 1.11
CA ALA A 124 -1.35 -1.52 1.00
C ALA A 124 0.16 -1.37 1.15
N HIS A 125 0.76 -2.23 1.96
CA HIS A 125 2.21 -2.42 1.99
C HIS A 125 2.53 -3.76 1.34
N MET A 126 3.62 -3.80 0.58
CA MET A 126 4.02 -4.98 -0.19
C MET A 126 5.46 -5.34 0.13
N THR A 127 5.71 -6.64 0.28
CA THR A 127 7.05 -7.22 0.35
C THR A 127 7.32 -7.95 -0.95
N MET A 128 8.44 -7.60 -1.57
CA MET A 128 8.97 -8.20 -2.77
C MET A 128 10.33 -8.83 -2.49
N ALA A 129 10.74 -9.77 -3.34
CA ALA A 129 12.07 -10.36 -3.26
C ALA A 129 12.69 -10.53 -4.64
N ASN A 130 14.01 -10.44 -4.66
CA ASN A 130 14.85 -10.86 -5.78
C ASN A 130 15.87 -11.89 -5.23
N PRO A 131 16.78 -12.46 -6.06
CA PRO A 131 17.74 -13.45 -5.60
C PRO A 131 18.65 -12.99 -4.44
N ASP A 132 18.83 -11.69 -4.25
CA ASP A 132 19.78 -11.14 -3.28
C ASP A 132 19.13 -10.73 -1.95
N LYS A 133 17.85 -10.30 -1.98
CA LYS A 133 17.19 -9.71 -0.81
C LYS A 133 15.66 -9.67 -0.91
N ALA A 134 15.03 -9.58 0.25
CA ALA A 134 13.67 -9.07 0.38
C ALA A 134 13.68 -7.56 0.63
N PHE A 135 12.72 -6.85 0.06
CA PHE A 135 12.53 -5.40 0.20
C PHE A 135 11.06 -5.06 0.05
N GLY A 136 10.63 -3.88 0.50
CA GLY A 136 9.21 -3.57 0.51
C GLY A 136 8.90 -2.15 0.96
N GLY A 137 7.64 -1.77 0.87
CA GLY A 137 7.15 -0.44 1.21
C GLY A 137 5.65 -0.30 0.90
N HIS A 138 5.14 0.91 1.06
CA HIS A 138 3.80 1.26 0.61
C HIS A 138 3.70 1.15 -0.92
N LEU A 139 2.66 0.51 -1.43
CA LEU A 139 2.44 0.29 -2.87
C LEU A 139 2.13 1.62 -3.57
N GLU A 140 2.84 1.92 -4.66
CA GLU A 140 2.58 3.09 -5.49
C GLU A 140 2.21 2.71 -6.93
N SER A 141 1.60 3.67 -7.63
CA SER A 141 1.34 3.60 -9.07
C SER A 141 2.63 3.36 -9.85
N GLY A 142 2.55 2.64 -10.97
CA GLY A 142 3.73 2.28 -11.78
C GLY A 142 4.32 0.91 -11.43
N THR A 143 3.74 0.20 -10.46
CA THR A 143 4.08 -1.20 -10.17
C THR A 143 3.38 -2.14 -11.13
N LYS A 144 4.12 -2.69 -12.10
CA LYS A 144 3.60 -3.48 -13.23
C LYS A 144 3.75 -4.98 -13.02
N VAL A 145 2.68 -5.73 -13.21
CA VAL A 145 2.66 -7.19 -13.13
C VAL A 145 3.49 -7.82 -14.25
N PHE A 146 4.27 -8.85 -13.92
CA PHE A 146 4.98 -9.67 -14.90
C PHE A 146 4.20 -10.94 -15.27
N THR A 147 4.31 -12.02 -14.52
CA THR A 147 3.63 -13.28 -14.92
C THR A 147 2.12 -13.20 -14.66
N PHE A 148 1.77 -12.97 -13.41
CA PHE A 148 0.46 -12.70 -12.88
C PHE A 148 0.65 -12.10 -11.48
N ALA A 149 -0.43 -11.57 -10.92
CA ALA A 149 -0.52 -11.36 -9.48
C ALA A 149 -1.90 -11.82 -9.02
N VAL A 150 -1.98 -12.34 -7.81
CA VAL A 150 -3.23 -12.68 -7.15
C VAL A 150 -3.25 -11.97 -5.81
N ILE A 151 -4.30 -11.22 -5.54
CA ILE A 151 -4.52 -10.51 -4.27
C ILE A 151 -5.86 -10.96 -3.72
N THR A 152 -5.86 -11.47 -2.49
CA THR A 152 -7.08 -11.88 -1.80
C THR A 152 -7.44 -10.86 -0.75
N VAL A 153 -8.70 -10.40 -0.75
CA VAL A 153 -9.23 -9.47 0.26
C VAL A 153 -10.41 -10.09 0.98
N GLY A 154 -10.46 -9.90 2.30
CA GLY A 154 -11.62 -10.19 3.13
C GLY A 154 -12.42 -8.91 3.34
N VAL A 155 -13.60 -8.82 2.73
CA VAL A 155 -14.49 -7.67 2.87
C VAL A 155 -15.13 -7.71 4.24
N LEU A 156 -15.01 -6.62 4.99
CA LEU A 156 -15.56 -6.51 6.33
C LEU A 156 -17.08 -6.26 6.25
N ASN A 157 -17.81 -6.83 7.20
CA ASN A 157 -19.24 -6.60 7.31
C ASN A 157 -19.57 -5.12 7.60
N ASP A 158 -20.79 -4.72 7.26
CA ASP A 158 -21.28 -3.38 7.54
C ASP A 158 -21.20 -3.05 9.04
N GLY A 159 -20.93 -1.78 9.35
CA GLY A 159 -20.82 -1.27 10.72
C GLY A 159 -19.43 -1.34 11.35
N VAL A 160 -18.46 -2.01 10.70
CA VAL A 160 -17.06 -2.02 11.15
C VAL A 160 -16.40 -0.68 10.79
N ASP A 161 -16.17 0.17 11.80
CA ASP A 161 -15.53 1.47 11.63
C ASP A 161 -14.00 1.37 11.74
N ILE A 162 -13.35 1.49 10.59
CA ILE A 162 -11.88 1.57 10.46
C ILE A 162 -11.44 2.91 9.85
N SER A 163 -12.29 3.94 9.89
CA SER A 163 -12.04 5.21 9.19
C SER A 163 -10.77 5.95 9.62
N ARG A 164 -10.22 5.64 10.81
CA ARG A 164 -9.06 6.31 11.40
C ARG A 164 -7.86 5.40 11.68
N ILE A 165 -7.87 4.15 11.22
CA ILE A 165 -6.79 3.20 11.56
C ILE A 165 -5.42 3.59 10.99
N ASP A 166 -5.39 4.40 9.93
CA ASP A 166 -4.17 4.93 9.32
C ASP A 166 -4.04 6.46 9.46
N ASP A 167 -4.79 7.06 10.40
CA ASP A 167 -4.73 8.49 10.70
C ASP A 167 -3.63 8.78 11.73
N LYS A 168 -2.47 9.25 11.24
CA LYS A 168 -1.33 9.65 12.09
C LYS A 168 -1.62 10.82 13.04
N THR A 169 -2.73 11.55 12.82
CA THR A 169 -3.16 12.66 13.69
C THR A 169 -4.10 12.18 14.80
N TYR A 170 -4.60 10.95 14.74
CA TYR A 170 -5.46 10.37 15.77
C TYR A 170 -4.62 9.80 16.92
N ARG A 171 -4.12 10.69 17.78
CA ARG A 171 -3.24 10.36 18.91
C ARG A 171 -3.46 11.27 20.10
#